data_AF-A0A4R2T0G1-F1
#
_entry.id   AF-A0A4R2T0G1-F1
#
_cell.length_a   1.000
_cell.length_b   1.000
_cell.length_c   1.000
_cell.angle_alpha   90.00
_cell.angle_beta   90.00
_cell.angle_gamma   90.00
#
_symmetry.space_group_name_H-M   'P 1'
#
loop_
_entity.id
_entity.type
_entity.pdbx_description
1 polymer ?
#
loop_
_entity_poly.entity_id
_entity_poly.type
_entity_poly.pdbx_seq_one_letter_code
_entity_poly.pdbx_strand_id
1 'polypeptide(L)'
;MYIITCTQASLRYRWESEVLLTNLQKHGSYNIIFLLYGKDRSMGPYLQEKYGISYYYFEDNRPQKHYLTSIRPYLWYQFLSQYPQMEKEVFFYIDTDIIFREMIAFDKIPVDAQNWYGANSPYVKASYLRSKHPLYLQGLQTILSVTDEELKWTENSPAGAQWLIAQPTAAFFNEMYVHCERVYDFLLTMERIPLLQKEERLEEHGKWLTDMWCMAWLAPKYGITVHTSSELDFSWPTHSAEQWERYKILHNAGVTSKNADAFNKAKWARIPPFFFNHDNVSSKLGSIYYVKAVQAVNIRPQDYDKVKILGTFITNQVKDTYIAIPLDEAKQKVPGYIELNDSSYLLWTLIQEKGSIQEIIEAYSQTFEIDKGQAKQDLFDFIAYLDTMKIIRFECGSNSD
;
A
#
# COMPACT_ATOMS: atom_id res chain seq x y z
N MET A 1 -15.91 14.97 -10.50
CA MET A 1 -15.11 14.51 -9.35
C MET A 1 -14.63 13.10 -9.60
N TYR A 2 -13.36 12.83 -9.27
CA TYR A 2 -12.71 11.52 -9.41
C TYR A 2 -12.17 11.05 -8.05
N ILE A 3 -12.16 9.75 -7.82
CA ILE A 3 -11.30 9.15 -6.79
C ILE A 3 -9.98 8.84 -7.47
N ILE A 4 -8.86 9.22 -6.87
CA ILE A 4 -7.54 9.00 -7.46
C ILE A 4 -6.57 8.43 -6.44
N THR A 5 -5.73 7.51 -6.90
CA THR A 5 -4.68 6.90 -6.08
C THR A 5 -3.39 6.74 -6.87
N CYS A 6 -2.26 6.78 -6.16
CA CYS A 6 -0.93 6.59 -6.69
C CYS A 6 -0.37 5.30 -6.08
N THR A 7 -0.04 4.29 -6.89
CA THR A 7 0.41 3.00 -6.35
C THR A 7 1.41 2.30 -7.25
N GLN A 8 2.23 1.45 -6.63
CA GLN A 8 3.19 0.63 -7.37
C GLN A 8 2.48 -0.57 -7.97
N ALA A 9 2.63 -0.78 -9.27
CA ALA A 9 2.19 -1.99 -9.94
C ALA A 9 3.03 -3.18 -9.47
N SER A 10 2.43 -3.99 -8.60
CA SER A 10 3.00 -5.21 -8.03
C SER A 10 1.90 -6.09 -7.44
N LEU A 11 2.22 -7.35 -7.14
CA LEU A 11 1.28 -8.29 -6.52
C LEU A 11 0.66 -7.75 -5.22
N ARG A 12 1.46 -7.12 -4.35
CA ARG A 12 0.98 -6.62 -3.06
C ARG A 12 -0.08 -5.54 -3.26
N TYR A 13 0.27 -4.52 -4.02
CA TYR A 13 -0.63 -3.38 -4.25
C TYR A 13 -1.81 -3.76 -5.16
N ARG A 14 -1.67 -4.77 -6.02
CA ARG A 14 -2.80 -5.36 -6.74
C ARG A 14 -3.86 -5.85 -5.76
N TRP A 15 -3.51 -6.73 -4.83
CA TRP A 15 -4.53 -7.26 -3.90
C TRP A 15 -5.05 -6.16 -2.95
N GLU A 16 -4.22 -5.20 -2.51
CA GLU A 16 -4.69 -4.05 -1.72
C GLU A 16 -5.74 -3.24 -2.53
N SER A 17 -5.49 -3.02 -3.82
CA SER A 17 -6.42 -2.33 -4.73
C SER A 17 -7.72 -3.11 -4.92
N GLU A 18 -7.67 -4.44 -5.01
CA GLU A 18 -8.86 -5.28 -5.10
C GLU A 18 -9.74 -5.17 -3.85
N VAL A 19 -9.13 -5.07 -2.66
CA VAL A 19 -9.84 -4.82 -1.40
C VAL A 19 -10.52 -3.46 -1.42
N LEU A 20 -9.79 -2.40 -1.77
CA LEU A 20 -10.32 -1.03 -1.89
C LEU A 20 -11.50 -0.98 -2.87
N LEU A 21 -11.32 -1.51 -4.08
CA LEU A 21 -12.31 -1.41 -5.15
C LEU A 21 -13.57 -2.23 -4.85
N THR A 22 -13.41 -3.44 -4.31
CA THR A 22 -14.54 -4.26 -3.86
C THR A 22 -15.31 -3.55 -2.75
N ASN A 23 -14.60 -2.91 -1.82
CA ASN A 23 -15.25 -2.14 -0.75
C ASN A 23 -15.97 -0.89 -1.29
N LEU A 24 -15.36 -0.14 -2.21
CA LEU A 24 -15.97 1.04 -2.86
C LEU A 24 -17.24 0.72 -3.63
N GLN A 25 -17.26 -0.40 -4.38
CA GLN A 25 -18.43 -0.82 -5.16
C GLN A 25 -19.67 -1.07 -4.31
N LYS A 26 -19.51 -1.36 -3.00
CA LYS A 26 -20.64 -1.51 -2.07
C LYS A 26 -21.35 -0.18 -1.78
N HIS A 27 -20.67 0.94 -2.02
CA HIS A 27 -21.19 2.27 -1.70
C HIS A 27 -21.66 3.05 -2.93
N GLY A 28 -21.37 2.57 -4.14
CA GLY A 28 -21.84 3.18 -5.37
C GLY A 28 -20.84 3.04 -6.51
N SER A 29 -21.12 3.76 -7.59
CA SER A 29 -20.25 3.86 -8.76
C SER A 29 -19.52 5.19 -8.75
N TYR A 30 -18.21 5.14 -8.93
CA TYR A 30 -17.33 6.30 -8.89
C TYR A 30 -16.39 6.28 -10.10
N ASN A 31 -15.99 7.46 -10.56
CA ASN A 31 -14.91 7.58 -11.54
C ASN A 31 -13.59 7.44 -10.79
N ILE A 32 -12.88 6.33 -11.01
CA ILE A 32 -11.67 5.99 -10.27
C ILE A 32 -10.46 5.99 -11.20
N ILE A 33 -9.40 6.69 -10.79
CA ILE A 33 -8.13 6.82 -11.52
C ILE A 33 -7.00 6.20 -10.71
N PHE A 34 -6.24 5.32 -11.34
CA PHE A 34 -5.00 4.77 -10.80
C PHE A 34 -3.80 5.35 -11.55
N LEU A 35 -2.91 6.04 -10.83
CA LEU A 35 -1.59 6.40 -11.33
C LEU A 35 -0.60 5.30 -10.91
N LEU A 36 -0.10 4.54 -11.90
CA LEU A 36 0.69 3.33 -11.70
C LEU A 36 2.15 3.53 -12.08
N TYR A 37 3.04 2.86 -11.36
CA TYR A 37 4.47 2.72 -11.70
C TYR A 37 5.01 1.36 -11.29
N GLY A 38 6.05 0.84 -11.94
CA GLY A 38 6.70 -0.42 -11.55
C GLY A 38 6.45 -1.59 -12.50
N LYS A 39 7.28 -2.63 -12.39
CA LYS A 39 7.49 -3.61 -13.48
C LYS A 39 6.24 -4.42 -13.89
N ASP A 40 5.25 -4.57 -13.03
CA ASP A 40 4.04 -5.34 -13.33
C ASP A 40 3.07 -4.56 -14.21
N ARG A 41 3.18 -4.70 -15.53
CA ARG A 41 2.28 -4.02 -16.48
C ARG A 41 0.89 -4.63 -16.56
N SER A 42 0.66 -5.79 -15.96
CA SER A 42 -0.62 -6.50 -16.01
C SER A 42 -1.66 -5.92 -15.05
N MET A 43 -1.23 -5.27 -13.97
CA MET A 43 -2.13 -4.76 -12.92
C MET A 43 -3.16 -3.76 -13.45
N GLY A 44 -2.76 -2.80 -14.27
CA GLY A 44 -3.67 -1.79 -14.83
C GLY A 44 -4.79 -2.40 -15.67
N PRO A 45 -4.47 -3.14 -16.76
CA PRO A 45 -5.46 -3.84 -17.57
C PRO A 45 -6.38 -4.74 -16.76
N TYR A 46 -5.82 -5.49 -15.80
CA TYR A 46 -6.59 -6.34 -14.91
C TYR A 46 -7.62 -5.57 -14.07
N LEU A 47 -7.21 -4.48 -13.42
CA LEU A 47 -8.11 -3.67 -12.60
C LEU A 47 -9.16 -2.96 -13.44
N GLN A 48 -8.81 -2.50 -14.64
CA GLN A 48 -9.76 -1.91 -15.59
C GLN A 48 -10.82 -2.92 -16.01
N GLU A 49 -10.42 -4.12 -16.40
CA GLU A 49 -11.35 -5.17 -16.85
C GLU A 49 -12.28 -5.63 -15.72
N LYS A 50 -11.75 -5.87 -14.52
CA LYS A 50 -12.53 -6.39 -13.39
C LYS A 50 -13.37 -5.34 -12.66
N TYR A 51 -12.89 -4.09 -12.57
CA TYR A 51 -13.50 -3.05 -11.72
C TYR A 51 -13.93 -1.79 -12.46
N GLY A 52 -13.65 -1.67 -13.77
CA GLY A 52 -14.06 -0.51 -14.57
C GLY A 52 -13.30 0.78 -14.26
N ILE A 53 -12.07 0.70 -13.75
CA ILE A 53 -11.24 1.86 -13.44
C ILE A 53 -10.50 2.41 -14.67
N SER A 54 -10.10 3.68 -14.61
CA SER A 54 -9.10 4.24 -15.52
C SER A 54 -7.72 4.14 -14.90
N TYR A 55 -6.69 3.82 -15.68
CA TYR A 55 -5.31 3.81 -15.19
C TYR A 55 -4.37 4.53 -16.15
N TYR A 56 -3.33 5.12 -15.59
CA TYR A 56 -2.25 5.75 -16.31
C TYR A 56 -0.93 5.23 -15.75
N TYR A 57 -0.08 4.72 -16.63
CA TYR A 57 1.21 4.20 -16.21
C TYR A 57 2.31 5.21 -16.51
N PHE A 58 3.21 5.42 -15.55
CA PHE A 58 4.42 6.22 -15.71
C PHE A 58 5.68 5.46 -15.29
N GLU A 59 6.76 5.69 -16.03
CA GLU A 59 8.08 5.24 -15.60
C GLU A 59 8.63 6.14 -14.50
N ASP A 60 9.29 5.55 -13.51
CA ASP A 60 9.96 6.30 -12.45
C ASP A 60 11.32 6.83 -12.96
N ASN A 61 11.29 8.00 -13.62
CA ASN A 61 12.48 8.70 -14.11
C ASN A 61 12.96 9.79 -13.16
N ARG A 62 12.56 9.75 -11.88
CA ARG A 62 13.05 10.72 -10.88
C ARG A 62 14.59 10.59 -10.78
N PRO A 63 15.34 11.71 -10.81
CA PRO A 63 16.80 11.67 -10.61
C PRO A 63 17.18 11.19 -9.22
N GLN A 64 16.41 11.57 -8.20
CA GLN A 64 16.58 11.11 -6.82
C GLN A 64 15.41 10.20 -6.45
N LYS A 65 15.72 9.09 -5.78
CA LYS A 65 14.75 8.07 -5.35
C LYS A 65 14.95 7.68 -3.88
N HIS A 66 15.61 8.56 -3.10
CA HIS A 66 15.90 8.29 -1.70
C HIS A 66 14.61 8.26 -0.87
N TYR A 67 13.68 9.18 -1.16
CA TYR A 67 12.35 9.16 -0.57
C TYR A 67 11.37 8.40 -1.48
N LEU A 68 11.05 7.17 -1.11
CA LEU A 68 10.14 6.32 -1.90
C LEU A 68 8.82 7.02 -2.20
N THR A 69 8.25 7.72 -1.21
CA THR A 69 6.93 8.36 -1.32
C THR A 69 6.90 9.60 -2.23
N SER A 70 8.04 10.20 -2.58
CA SER A 70 8.06 11.32 -3.55
C SER A 70 7.61 10.90 -4.96
N ILE A 71 7.48 9.58 -5.20
CA ILE A 71 6.88 9.05 -6.42
C ILE A 71 5.46 9.56 -6.58
N ARG A 72 4.71 9.74 -5.49
CA ARG A 72 3.30 10.15 -5.52
C ARG A 72 3.11 11.53 -6.15
N PRO A 73 3.75 12.63 -5.66
CA PRO A 73 3.68 13.92 -6.33
C PRO A 73 4.31 13.90 -7.73
N TYR A 74 5.34 13.06 -7.96
CA TYR A 74 5.90 12.91 -9.30
C TYR A 74 4.89 12.32 -10.30
N LEU A 75 4.12 11.30 -9.93
CA LEU A 75 3.07 10.72 -10.77
C LEU A 75 1.96 11.74 -11.05
N TRP A 76 1.56 12.50 -10.05
CA TRP A 76 0.62 13.62 -10.23
C TRP A 76 1.14 14.65 -11.23
N TYR A 77 2.39 15.07 -11.09
CA TYR A 77 3.04 15.99 -12.03
C TYR A 77 3.02 15.44 -13.46
N GLN A 78 3.42 14.18 -13.65
CA GLN A 78 3.40 13.53 -14.97
C GLN A 78 1.99 13.44 -15.54
N PHE A 79 1.01 13.07 -14.72
CA PHE A 79 -0.38 12.96 -15.10
C PHE A 79 -0.96 14.30 -15.55
N LEU A 80 -0.85 15.34 -14.74
CA LEU A 80 -1.41 16.66 -15.08
C LEU A 80 -0.67 17.32 -16.26
N SER A 81 0.63 17.05 -16.43
CA SER A 81 1.39 17.52 -17.58
C SER A 81 0.93 16.88 -18.90
N GLN A 82 0.61 15.59 -18.88
CA GLN A 82 0.12 14.86 -20.07
C GLN A 82 -1.37 15.08 -20.33
N TYR A 83 -2.14 15.39 -19.28
CA TYR A 83 -3.59 15.58 -19.36
C TYR A 83 -4.01 16.92 -18.71
N PRO A 84 -3.65 18.08 -19.29
CA PRO A 84 -3.89 19.39 -18.67
C PRO A 84 -5.37 19.71 -18.39
N GLN A 85 -6.31 19.06 -19.11
CA GLN A 85 -7.74 19.19 -18.83
C GLN A 85 -8.11 18.70 -17.43
N MET A 86 -7.33 17.78 -16.85
CA MET A 86 -7.55 17.25 -15.50
C MET A 86 -7.25 18.27 -14.41
N GLU A 87 -6.53 19.36 -14.71
CA GLU A 87 -6.36 20.50 -13.79
C GLU A 87 -7.66 21.28 -13.55
N LYS A 88 -8.75 20.97 -14.24
CA LYS A 88 -10.08 21.58 -14.01
C LYS A 88 -10.95 20.78 -13.05
N GLU A 89 -10.49 19.61 -12.63
CA GLU A 89 -11.29 18.61 -11.94
C GLU A 89 -11.11 18.65 -10.42
N VAL A 90 -12.02 17.97 -9.73
CA VAL A 90 -11.97 17.73 -8.28
C VAL A 90 -11.61 16.27 -8.04
N PHE A 91 -10.69 16.02 -7.11
CA PHE A 91 -10.18 14.70 -6.79
C PHE A 91 -10.28 14.40 -5.31
N PHE A 92 -10.80 13.22 -4.99
CA PHE A 92 -10.61 12.58 -3.70
C PHE A 92 -9.36 11.69 -3.79
N TYR A 93 -8.25 12.21 -3.27
CA TYR A 93 -6.94 11.60 -3.31
C TYR A 93 -6.70 10.72 -2.08
N ILE A 94 -6.54 9.41 -2.32
CA ILE A 94 -6.49 8.37 -1.29
C ILE A 94 -5.38 7.34 -1.54
N ASP A 95 -5.03 6.61 -0.48
CA ASP A 95 -4.17 5.44 -0.53
C ASP A 95 -4.94 4.16 -0.94
N THR A 96 -4.24 3.13 -1.44
CA THR A 96 -4.83 1.86 -1.86
C THR A 96 -5.17 0.91 -0.71
N ASP A 97 -4.67 1.18 0.49
CA ASP A 97 -4.78 0.34 1.68
C ASP A 97 -5.86 0.83 2.66
N ILE A 98 -6.92 1.46 2.12
CA ILE A 98 -8.05 1.93 2.91
C ILE A 98 -9.35 1.19 2.60
N ILE A 99 -10.26 1.21 3.55
CA ILE A 99 -11.65 0.77 3.38
C ILE A 99 -12.62 1.80 3.96
N PHE A 100 -13.82 1.84 3.39
CA PHE A 100 -14.93 2.70 3.77
C PHE A 100 -15.99 1.89 4.51
N ARG A 101 -16.37 2.38 5.69
CA ARG A 101 -17.57 1.96 6.42
C ARG A 101 -18.81 2.56 5.77
N GLU A 102 -18.69 3.84 5.42
CA GLU A 102 -19.69 4.68 4.77
C GLU A 102 -18.93 5.64 3.85
N MET A 103 -19.60 6.14 2.82
CA MET A 103 -18.98 7.14 1.95
C MET A 103 -18.97 8.54 2.55
N ILE A 104 -17.98 9.29 2.09
CA ILE A 104 -17.76 10.69 2.47
C ILE A 104 -18.95 11.53 1.99
N ALA A 105 -19.48 12.38 2.87
CA ALA A 105 -20.50 13.35 2.50
C ALA A 105 -19.82 14.54 1.82
N PHE A 106 -19.42 14.35 0.55
CA PHE A 106 -18.68 15.35 -0.23
C PHE A 106 -19.41 16.70 -0.34
N ASP A 107 -20.74 16.68 -0.31
CA ASP A 107 -21.61 17.86 -0.31
C ASP A 107 -21.43 18.76 0.93
N LYS A 108 -20.90 18.21 2.03
CA LYS A 108 -20.59 18.97 3.25
C LYS A 108 -19.20 19.60 3.24
N ILE A 109 -18.38 19.30 2.23
CA ILE A 109 -17.00 19.79 2.12
C ILE A 109 -16.97 20.82 0.98
N PRO A 110 -16.92 22.13 1.26
CA PRO A 110 -16.98 23.17 0.25
C PRO A 110 -15.62 23.34 -0.44
N VAL A 111 -15.17 22.28 -1.12
CA VAL A 111 -13.91 22.28 -1.87
C VAL A 111 -14.01 23.14 -3.12
N ASP A 112 -12.99 23.96 -3.35
CA ASP A 112 -12.83 24.74 -4.59
C ASP A 112 -11.34 24.98 -4.87
N ALA A 113 -11.04 25.70 -5.96
CA ALA A 113 -9.67 25.95 -6.39
C ALA A 113 -8.81 26.74 -5.37
N GLN A 114 -9.43 27.40 -4.39
CA GLN A 114 -8.77 28.14 -3.31
C GLN A 114 -8.87 27.42 -1.96
N ASN A 115 -9.67 26.36 -1.82
CA ASN A 115 -9.94 25.69 -0.56
C ASN A 115 -9.81 24.17 -0.72
N TRP A 116 -8.73 23.60 -0.18
CA TRP A 116 -8.51 22.16 -0.14
C TRP A 116 -8.73 21.61 1.26
N TYR A 117 -9.20 20.37 1.34
CA TYR A 117 -9.56 19.73 2.60
C TYR A 117 -8.82 18.41 2.76
N GLY A 118 -8.33 18.11 3.95
CA GLY A 118 -7.76 16.81 4.27
C GLY A 118 -8.18 16.31 5.66
N ALA A 119 -7.86 15.06 5.93
CA ALA A 119 -7.96 14.46 7.25
C ALA A 119 -6.99 15.16 8.23
N ASN A 120 -7.43 15.32 9.48
CA ASN A 120 -6.65 15.91 10.54
C ASN A 120 -5.44 15.04 10.90
N SER A 121 -4.25 15.63 10.86
CA SER A 121 -2.99 15.01 11.23
C SER A 121 -2.13 15.97 12.06
N PRO A 122 -2.11 15.86 13.39
CA PRO A 122 -1.32 16.72 14.26
C PRO A 122 0.17 16.81 13.93
N TYR A 123 0.72 15.82 13.22
CA TYR A 123 2.11 15.81 12.76
C TYR A 123 2.45 16.96 11.80
N VAL A 124 1.46 17.52 11.10
CA VAL A 124 1.63 18.62 10.13
C VAL A 124 1.85 19.96 10.83
N LYS A 125 1.58 20.07 12.13
CA LYS A 125 1.72 21.32 12.90
C LYS A 125 3.18 21.78 12.96
N ALA A 126 3.41 23.08 12.82
CA ALA A 126 4.71 23.67 13.08
C ALA A 126 5.14 23.45 14.54
N SER A 127 4.20 23.53 15.48
CA SER A 127 4.44 23.22 16.90
C SER A 127 4.90 21.78 17.13
N TYR A 128 4.42 20.80 16.34
CA TYR A 128 4.87 19.41 16.46
C TYR A 128 6.37 19.28 16.16
N LEU A 129 6.84 19.80 15.03
CA LEU A 129 8.26 19.77 14.68
C LEU A 129 9.12 20.54 15.70
N ARG A 130 8.64 21.71 16.13
CA ARG A 130 9.32 22.53 17.15
C ARG A 130 9.45 21.78 18.47
N SER A 131 8.42 21.01 18.85
CA SER A 131 8.43 20.24 20.10
C SER A 131 9.45 19.10 20.12
N LYS A 132 9.88 18.62 18.95
CA LYS A 132 10.96 17.64 18.83
C LYS A 132 12.32 18.33 18.96
N HIS A 133 12.62 19.27 18.06
CA HIS A 133 13.80 20.13 18.17
C HIS A 133 13.64 21.35 17.24
N PRO A 134 14.03 22.58 17.66
CA PRO A 134 13.87 23.80 16.85
C PRO A 134 14.47 23.73 15.44
N LEU A 135 15.61 23.03 15.28
CA LEU A 135 16.26 22.86 13.98
C LEU A 135 15.39 22.14 12.94
N TYR A 136 14.48 21.25 13.34
CA TYR A 136 13.59 20.60 12.38
C TYR A 136 12.65 21.61 11.71
N LEU A 137 11.99 22.45 12.52
CA LEU A 137 11.12 23.49 11.99
C LEU A 137 11.91 24.48 11.12
N GLN A 138 13.07 24.95 11.60
CA GLN A 138 13.92 25.89 10.86
C GLN A 138 14.41 25.33 9.53
N GLY A 139 14.78 24.05 9.48
CA GLY A 139 15.20 23.38 8.26
C GLY A 139 14.08 23.28 7.23
N LEU A 140 12.89 22.83 7.66
CA LEU A 140 11.72 22.74 6.77
C LEU A 140 11.28 24.14 6.31
N GLN A 141 11.27 25.14 7.18
CA GLN A 141 11.00 26.55 6.83
C GLN A 141 11.96 27.07 5.77
N THR A 142 13.25 26.75 5.90
CA THR A 142 14.27 27.17 4.93
C THR A 142 14.05 26.50 3.57
N ILE A 143 13.88 25.17 3.56
CA ILE A 143 13.73 24.38 2.33
C ILE A 143 12.45 24.76 1.58
N LEU A 144 11.34 24.84 2.31
CA LEU A 144 10.03 25.17 1.78
C LEU A 144 9.84 26.68 1.62
N SER A 145 10.79 27.50 2.07
CA SER A 145 10.76 28.96 2.07
C SER A 145 9.44 29.52 2.64
N VAL A 146 9.14 29.17 3.89
CA VAL A 146 7.98 29.63 4.66
C VAL A 146 8.43 30.14 6.03
N THR A 147 7.68 31.08 6.60
CA THR A 147 7.96 31.73 7.88
C THR A 147 7.08 31.19 9.01
N ASP A 148 7.42 31.53 10.27
CA ASP A 148 6.56 31.20 11.42
C ASP A 148 5.16 31.82 11.29
N GLU A 149 5.05 33.04 10.74
CA GLU A 149 3.78 33.72 10.54
C GLU A 149 2.90 32.96 9.54
N GLU A 150 3.49 32.54 8.42
CA GLU A 150 2.82 31.78 7.36
C GLU A 150 2.44 30.36 7.78
N LEU A 151 2.96 29.85 8.90
CA LEU A 151 2.64 28.52 9.42
C LEU A 151 1.67 28.52 10.60
N LYS A 152 1.21 29.68 11.09
CA LYS A 152 0.25 29.76 12.21
C LYS A 152 -1.05 28.99 11.94
N TRP A 153 -1.50 28.94 10.69
CA TRP A 153 -2.72 28.22 10.30
C TRP A 153 -2.64 26.71 10.59
N THR A 154 -1.43 26.13 10.56
CA THR A 154 -1.23 24.69 10.75
C THR A 154 -1.71 24.23 12.12
N GLU A 155 -1.74 25.11 13.12
CA GLU A 155 -2.21 24.76 14.47
C GLU A 155 -3.70 24.44 14.51
N ASN A 156 -4.48 25.06 13.63
CA ASN A 156 -5.93 24.94 13.55
C ASN A 156 -6.38 23.98 12.44
N SER A 157 -5.65 23.93 11.32
CA SER A 157 -6.00 23.12 10.16
C SER A 157 -4.86 22.18 9.71
N PRO A 158 -4.35 21.27 10.56
CA PRO A 158 -3.21 20.40 10.22
C PRO A 158 -3.63 19.23 9.31
N ALA A 159 -4.09 19.50 8.09
CA ALA A 159 -4.48 18.48 7.13
C ALA A 159 -3.25 17.72 6.61
N GLY A 160 -3.31 16.38 6.58
CA GLY A 160 -2.14 15.58 6.21
C GLY A 160 -2.39 14.31 5.41
N ALA A 161 -3.61 13.80 5.37
CA ALA A 161 -3.95 12.59 4.61
C ALA A 161 -5.35 12.73 4.02
N GLN A 162 -5.73 11.82 3.12
CA GLN A 162 -7.06 11.74 2.48
C GLN A 162 -7.59 13.10 2.06
N TRP A 163 -7.19 13.52 0.87
CA TRP A 163 -7.40 14.90 0.44
C TRP A 163 -8.55 15.03 -0.54
N LEU A 164 -9.38 16.05 -0.36
CA LEU A 164 -10.25 16.58 -1.40
C LEU A 164 -9.57 17.81 -1.98
N ILE A 165 -9.08 17.68 -3.21
CA ILE A 165 -8.33 18.72 -3.94
C ILE A 165 -9.12 19.14 -5.18
N ALA A 166 -9.18 20.44 -5.44
CA ALA A 166 -9.85 20.97 -6.61
C ALA A 166 -8.88 21.80 -7.45
N GLN A 167 -8.91 21.56 -8.75
CA GLN A 167 -8.08 22.21 -9.75
C GLN A 167 -6.57 22.17 -9.43
N PRO A 168 -6.00 20.98 -9.12
CA PRO A 168 -4.57 20.89 -8.89
C PRO A 168 -3.79 21.20 -10.17
N THR A 169 -2.57 21.74 -10.01
CA THR A 169 -1.71 22.05 -11.16
C THR A 169 -0.49 21.13 -11.20
N ALA A 170 -0.01 20.85 -12.41
CA ALA A 170 1.24 20.16 -12.65
C ALA A 170 2.42 20.91 -11.99
N ALA A 171 2.38 22.24 -11.99
CA ALA A 171 3.40 23.10 -11.36
C ALA A 171 3.50 22.83 -9.85
N PHE A 172 2.36 22.83 -9.13
CA PHE A 172 2.30 22.52 -7.70
C PHE A 172 2.93 21.16 -7.40
N PHE A 173 2.50 20.11 -8.12
CA PHE A 173 2.99 18.76 -7.85
C PHE A 173 4.45 18.54 -8.25
N ASN A 174 4.96 19.25 -9.27
CA ASN A 174 6.37 19.24 -9.61
C ASN A 174 7.22 19.86 -8.50
N GLU A 175 6.81 21.03 -7.99
CA GLU A 175 7.49 21.69 -6.89
C GLU A 175 7.43 20.85 -5.60
N MET A 176 6.25 20.30 -5.27
CA MET A 176 6.07 19.38 -4.14
C MET A 176 7.01 18.17 -4.25
N TYR A 177 7.11 17.54 -5.42
CA TYR A 177 8.02 16.41 -5.65
C TYR A 177 9.48 16.78 -5.32
N VAL A 178 9.97 17.92 -5.86
CA VAL A 178 11.35 18.36 -5.64
C VAL A 178 11.61 18.66 -4.17
N HIS A 179 10.67 19.32 -3.48
CA HIS A 179 10.82 19.63 -2.06
C HIS A 179 10.72 18.40 -1.16
N CYS A 180 9.92 17.39 -1.52
CA CYS A 180 9.87 16.12 -0.80
C CYS A 180 11.26 15.47 -0.70
N GLU A 181 12.02 15.41 -1.80
CA GLU A 181 13.40 14.86 -1.76
C GLU A 181 14.31 15.71 -0.88
N ARG A 182 14.25 17.04 -0.98
CA ARG A 182 15.10 17.96 -0.19
C ARG A 182 14.82 17.87 1.30
N VAL A 183 13.53 17.87 1.69
CA VAL A 183 13.12 17.72 3.09
C VAL A 183 13.57 16.37 3.62
N TYR A 184 13.39 15.28 2.87
CA TYR A 184 13.82 13.96 3.29
C TYR A 184 15.34 13.85 3.48
N ASP A 185 16.14 14.38 2.55
CA ASP A 185 17.61 14.42 2.67
C ASP A 185 18.05 15.24 3.89
N PHE A 186 17.37 16.35 4.19
CA PHE A 186 17.58 17.12 5.42
C PHE A 186 17.29 16.28 6.66
N LEU A 187 16.15 15.57 6.71
CA LEU A 187 15.79 14.74 7.86
C LEU A 187 16.79 13.59 8.06
N LEU A 188 17.28 12.95 6.99
CA LEU A 188 18.35 11.95 7.07
C LEU A 188 19.65 12.54 7.62
N THR A 189 19.95 13.80 7.27
CA THR A 189 21.11 14.51 7.81
C THR A 189 20.93 14.77 9.31
N MET A 190 19.75 15.23 9.72
CA MET A 190 19.41 15.47 11.12
C MET A 190 19.57 14.21 11.98
N GLU A 191 19.13 13.04 11.49
CA GLU A 191 19.27 11.76 12.21
C GLU A 191 20.73 11.39 12.56
N ARG A 192 21.70 11.91 11.79
CA ARG A 192 23.12 11.65 11.95
C ARG A 192 23.83 12.65 12.87
N ILE A 193 23.17 13.72 13.30
CA ILE A 193 23.77 14.74 14.17
C ILE A 193 23.95 14.17 15.59
N PRO A 194 25.20 14.03 16.09
CA PRO A 194 25.44 13.45 17.41
C PRO A 194 24.88 14.30 18.57
N LEU A 195 24.75 15.61 18.37
CA LEU A 195 24.28 16.57 19.36
C LEU A 195 22.77 16.51 19.62
N LEU A 196 21.98 15.89 18.73
CA LEU A 196 20.54 15.72 18.96
C LEU A 196 20.31 14.57 19.94
N GLN A 197 19.75 14.88 21.11
CA GLN A 197 19.37 13.88 22.10
C GLN A 197 18.35 12.92 21.50
N LYS A 198 18.33 11.67 21.98
CA LYS A 198 17.49 10.63 21.38
C LYS A 198 15.99 10.98 21.50
N GLU A 199 15.62 11.62 22.60
CA GLU A 199 14.27 12.06 22.95
C GLU A 199 13.80 13.28 22.13
N GLU A 200 14.76 14.06 21.61
CA GLU A 200 14.53 15.25 20.78
C GLU A 200 14.47 14.92 19.28
N ARG A 201 14.73 13.66 18.91
CA ARG A 201 14.66 13.23 17.51
C ARG A 201 13.22 13.06 17.07
N LEU A 202 12.99 13.31 15.79
CA LEU A 202 11.81 12.73 15.14
C LEU A 202 11.84 11.22 15.36
N GLU A 203 10.67 10.66 15.60
CA GLU A 203 10.53 9.22 15.71
C GLU A 203 11.08 8.57 14.43
N GLU A 204 11.58 7.34 14.53
CA GLU A 204 12.28 6.66 13.42
C GLU A 204 11.49 6.67 12.10
N HIS A 205 10.16 6.69 12.20
CA HIS A 205 9.24 6.74 11.07
C HIS A 205 8.74 8.15 10.71
N GLY A 206 9.07 9.17 11.49
CA GLY A 206 8.64 10.56 11.29
C GLY A 206 9.13 11.17 9.98
N LYS A 207 10.30 10.75 9.46
CA LYS A 207 10.78 11.16 8.14
C LYS A 207 9.87 10.72 6.98
N TRP A 208 9.05 9.69 7.19
CA TRP A 208 8.12 9.22 6.16
C TRP A 208 6.92 10.15 5.97
N LEU A 209 6.69 11.10 6.90
CA LEU A 209 5.62 12.11 6.84
C LEU A 209 5.99 13.33 5.96
N THR A 210 7.11 13.26 5.24
CA THR A 210 7.65 14.37 4.43
C THR A 210 6.65 14.90 3.40
N ASP A 211 5.92 14.02 2.71
CA ASP A 211 4.90 14.41 1.74
C ASP A 211 3.73 15.18 2.38
N MET A 212 3.38 14.87 3.64
CA MET A 212 2.33 15.58 4.38
C MET A 212 2.70 17.04 4.61
N TRP A 213 3.94 17.32 5.07
CA TRP A 213 4.42 18.70 5.22
C TRP A 213 4.53 19.41 3.88
N CYS A 214 5.09 18.76 2.86
CA CYS A 214 5.26 19.39 1.55
C CYS A 214 3.92 19.74 0.90
N MET A 215 2.94 18.83 0.93
CA MET A 215 1.61 19.09 0.37
C MET A 215 0.92 20.25 1.09
N ALA A 216 0.89 20.21 2.43
CA ALA A 216 0.15 21.18 3.22
C ALA A 216 0.82 22.56 3.23
N TRP A 217 2.15 22.64 3.35
CA TRP A 217 2.86 23.91 3.55
C TRP A 217 3.20 24.63 2.24
N LEU A 218 3.21 23.93 1.09
CA LEU A 218 3.36 24.57 -0.21
C LEU A 218 2.04 25.12 -0.76
N ALA A 219 0.89 24.55 -0.37
CA ALA A 219 -0.42 24.93 -0.88
C ALA A 219 -0.69 26.46 -0.79
N PRO A 220 -0.39 27.17 0.32
CA PRO A 220 -0.59 28.62 0.40
C PRO A 220 0.17 29.44 -0.65
N LYS A 221 1.33 28.97 -1.11
CA LYS A 221 2.10 29.64 -2.18
C LYS A 221 1.41 29.62 -3.54
N TYR A 222 0.50 28.67 -3.71
CA TYR A 222 -0.33 28.50 -4.89
C TYR A 222 -1.73 29.12 -4.69
N GLY A 223 -1.91 29.94 -3.65
CA GLY A 223 -3.19 30.58 -3.35
C GLY A 223 -4.24 29.63 -2.77
N ILE A 224 -3.82 28.47 -2.25
CA ILE A 224 -4.69 27.45 -1.69
C ILE A 224 -4.69 27.56 -0.16
N THR A 225 -5.88 27.76 0.41
CA THR A 225 -6.13 27.65 1.84
C THR A 225 -6.40 26.18 2.18
N VAL A 226 -5.69 25.69 3.20
CA VAL A 226 -5.79 24.30 3.66
C VAL A 226 -6.69 24.21 4.88
N HIS A 227 -7.63 23.29 4.82
CA HIS A 227 -8.61 23.02 5.87
C HIS A 227 -8.60 21.56 6.28
N THR A 228 -9.07 21.27 7.49
CA THR A 228 -9.39 19.90 7.91
C THR A 228 -10.89 19.64 7.77
N SER A 229 -11.26 18.39 7.50
CA SER A 229 -12.64 17.93 7.54
C SER A 229 -12.75 16.61 8.29
N SER A 230 -13.62 16.57 9.31
CA SER A 230 -13.86 15.34 10.09
C SER A 230 -14.50 14.22 9.26
N GLU A 231 -15.10 14.55 8.11
CA GLU A 231 -15.58 13.57 7.13
C GLU A 231 -14.43 12.74 6.55
N LEU A 232 -13.21 13.28 6.51
CA LEU A 232 -12.02 12.64 5.95
C LEU A 232 -11.17 11.93 7.01
N ASP A 233 -11.47 12.15 8.30
CA ASP A 233 -10.76 11.50 9.41
C ASP A 233 -10.97 9.98 9.38
N PHE A 234 -9.98 9.25 9.91
CA PHE A 234 -9.90 7.80 9.78
C PHE A 234 -9.44 7.10 11.05
N SER A 235 -9.84 5.83 11.14
CA SER A 235 -9.40 4.89 12.17
C SER A 235 -8.19 4.08 11.72
N TRP A 236 -7.52 3.46 12.69
CA TRP A 236 -6.32 2.66 12.49
C TRP A 236 -6.57 1.18 12.77
N PRO A 237 -5.87 0.26 12.09
CA PRO A 237 -6.04 -1.18 12.26
C PRO A 237 -5.68 -1.68 13.67
N THR A 238 -4.78 -0.98 14.36
CA THR A 238 -4.28 -1.32 15.70
C THR A 238 -5.11 -0.72 16.83
N HIS A 239 -6.06 0.16 16.51
CA HIS A 239 -6.97 0.72 17.50
C HIS A 239 -8.15 -0.23 17.78
N SER A 240 -8.96 0.07 18.79
CA SER A 240 -10.12 -0.75 19.11
C SER A 240 -11.11 -0.80 17.95
N ALA A 241 -11.78 -1.94 17.79
CA ALA A 241 -12.83 -2.15 16.80
C ALA A 241 -13.98 -1.15 16.95
N GLU A 242 -14.20 -0.57 18.14
CA GLU A 242 -15.21 0.48 18.36
C GLU A 242 -14.85 1.81 17.66
N GLN A 243 -13.56 2.10 17.44
CA GLN A 243 -13.18 3.32 16.72
C GLN A 243 -13.62 3.28 15.25
N TRP A 244 -13.72 2.09 14.66
CA TRP A 244 -14.29 1.93 13.32
C TRP A 244 -15.69 2.54 13.22
N GLU A 245 -16.51 2.45 14.28
CA GLU A 245 -17.86 3.03 14.32
C GLU A 245 -17.87 4.56 14.47
N ARG A 246 -16.71 5.20 14.69
CA ARG A 246 -16.59 6.67 14.77
C ARG A 246 -16.17 7.32 13.47
N TYR A 247 -15.46 6.59 12.61
CA TYR A 247 -14.88 7.13 11.38
C TYR A 247 -15.42 6.41 10.14
N LYS A 248 -15.47 7.14 9.02
CA LYS A 248 -15.92 6.58 7.74
C LYS A 248 -14.85 5.74 7.06
N ILE A 249 -13.59 6.02 7.35
CA ILE A 249 -12.42 5.38 6.74
C ILE A 249 -11.65 4.59 7.80
N LEU A 250 -11.13 3.43 7.40
CA LEU A 250 -10.03 2.76 8.08
C LEU A 250 -8.84 2.73 7.15
N HIS A 251 -7.72 3.28 7.62
CA HIS A 251 -6.47 3.31 6.86
C HIS A 251 -5.53 2.25 7.42
N ASN A 252 -5.33 1.16 6.67
CA ASN A 252 -4.43 0.09 7.07
C ASN A 252 -2.98 0.43 6.70
N ALA A 253 -2.40 1.44 7.36
CA ALA A 253 -1.02 1.88 7.15
C ALA A 253 0.04 0.83 7.54
N GLY A 254 -0.37 -0.30 8.11
CA GLY A 254 0.49 -1.39 8.58
C GLY A 254 0.57 -1.46 10.10
N VAL A 255 1.26 -2.49 10.58
CA VAL A 255 1.37 -2.81 12.02
C VAL A 255 2.82 -3.07 12.39
N THR A 256 3.19 -2.68 13.60
CA THR A 256 4.51 -3.00 14.19
C THR A 256 4.45 -4.32 14.95
N SER A 257 5.61 -4.87 15.33
CA SER A 257 5.71 -6.13 16.09
C SER A 257 4.93 -6.14 17.42
N LYS A 258 4.65 -4.95 17.98
CA LYS A 258 3.87 -4.79 19.21
C LYS A 258 2.37 -5.10 19.04
N ASN A 259 1.88 -5.23 17.81
CA ASN A 259 0.48 -5.49 17.48
C ASN A 259 0.35 -6.84 16.75
N ALA A 260 0.89 -7.90 17.36
CA ALA A 260 0.95 -9.24 16.75
C ALA A 260 -0.44 -9.80 16.39
N ASP A 261 -1.47 -9.38 17.12
CA ASP A 261 -2.85 -9.84 16.94
C ASP A 261 -3.63 -9.05 15.87
N ALA A 262 -3.01 -8.05 15.24
CA ALA A 262 -3.60 -7.30 14.15
C ALA A 262 -3.26 -7.92 12.78
N PHE A 263 -4.11 -7.70 11.77
CA PHE A 263 -3.80 -8.12 10.40
C PHE A 263 -2.54 -7.42 9.88
N ASN A 264 -1.48 -8.19 9.64
CA ASN A 264 -0.20 -7.67 9.15
C ASN A 264 -0.07 -7.82 7.62
N LYS A 265 -0.39 -6.75 6.90
CA LYS A 265 -0.31 -6.71 5.43
C LYS A 265 1.09 -7.01 4.86
N ALA A 266 2.17 -6.76 5.62
CA ALA A 266 3.53 -6.97 5.14
C ALA A 266 3.86 -8.46 4.92
N LYS A 267 3.11 -9.38 5.55
CA LYS A 267 3.23 -10.82 5.33
C LYS A 267 2.76 -11.25 3.93
N TRP A 268 1.90 -10.45 3.29
CA TRP A 268 1.21 -10.78 2.04
C TRP A 268 1.85 -10.12 0.81
N ALA A 269 3.18 -9.96 0.82
CA ALA A 269 3.90 -9.30 -0.27
C ALA A 269 4.11 -10.19 -1.51
N ARG A 270 4.19 -11.52 -1.33
CA ARG A 270 4.42 -12.52 -2.38
C ARG A 270 3.25 -13.47 -2.63
N ILE A 271 2.30 -13.48 -1.70
CA ILE A 271 1.09 -14.29 -1.73
C ILE A 271 -0.10 -13.40 -1.34
N PRO A 272 -1.22 -13.41 -2.09
CA PRO A 272 -2.39 -12.61 -1.74
C PRO A 272 -3.12 -13.23 -0.53
N PRO A 273 -3.76 -12.41 0.33
CA PRO A 273 -4.37 -12.90 1.58
C PRO A 273 -5.70 -13.64 1.37
N PHE A 274 -6.26 -13.66 0.16
CA PHE A 274 -7.63 -14.13 -0.11
C PHE A 274 -7.87 -15.61 0.14
N PHE A 275 -6.83 -16.42 0.07
CA PHE A 275 -6.93 -17.88 0.13
C PHE A 275 -6.57 -18.48 1.50
N PHE A 276 -6.32 -17.62 2.48
CA PHE A 276 -5.81 -18.02 3.78
C PHE A 276 -6.80 -17.66 4.89
N ASN A 277 -6.77 -18.44 5.96
CA ASN A 277 -7.53 -18.16 7.17
C ASN A 277 -6.84 -17.04 7.98
N HIS A 278 -7.63 -16.13 8.54
CA HIS A 278 -7.21 -15.00 9.36
C HIS A 278 -7.81 -15.03 10.78
N ASP A 279 -8.26 -16.20 11.27
CA ASP A 279 -8.89 -16.38 12.59
C ASP A 279 -8.00 -15.94 13.77
N ASN A 280 -6.69 -15.84 13.56
CA ASN A 280 -5.74 -15.33 14.54
C ASN A 280 -5.78 -13.79 14.69
N VAL A 281 -6.50 -13.08 13.83
CA VAL A 281 -6.68 -11.63 13.95
C VAL A 281 -7.71 -11.33 15.04
N SER A 282 -7.31 -10.53 16.03
CA SER A 282 -8.16 -10.18 17.16
C SER A 282 -9.40 -9.40 16.72
N SER A 283 -10.57 -9.90 17.12
CA SER A 283 -11.87 -9.24 16.91
C SER A 283 -12.00 -7.92 17.68
N LYS A 284 -11.10 -7.63 18.63
CA LYS A 284 -11.07 -6.39 19.41
C LYS A 284 -10.39 -5.24 18.68
N LEU A 285 -9.68 -5.51 17.58
CA LEU A 285 -8.90 -4.51 16.84
C LEU A 285 -9.61 -4.11 15.54
N GLY A 286 -9.44 -2.87 15.11
CA GLY A 286 -10.02 -2.34 13.87
C GLY A 286 -9.63 -3.16 12.64
N SER A 287 -8.46 -3.80 12.65
CA SER A 287 -7.99 -4.67 11.57
C SER A 287 -8.93 -5.83 11.21
N ILE A 288 -9.84 -6.23 12.11
CA ILE A 288 -10.88 -7.22 11.79
C ILE A 288 -11.81 -6.77 10.66
N TYR A 289 -12.08 -5.47 10.53
CA TYR A 289 -12.89 -4.94 9.42
C TYR A 289 -12.14 -4.98 8.10
N TYR A 290 -10.81 -4.83 8.14
CA TYR A 290 -9.97 -5.04 6.97
C TYR A 290 -9.94 -6.51 6.55
N VAL A 291 -9.89 -7.45 7.50
CA VAL A 291 -10.05 -8.90 7.21
C VAL A 291 -11.39 -9.20 6.54
N LYS A 292 -12.49 -8.63 7.05
CA LYS A 292 -13.82 -8.76 6.41
C LYS A 292 -13.82 -8.21 4.99
N ALA A 293 -13.11 -7.10 4.73
CA ALA A 293 -12.99 -6.54 3.40
C ALA A 293 -12.15 -7.44 2.46
N VAL A 294 -11.06 -8.04 2.96
CA VAL A 294 -10.27 -9.06 2.26
C VAL A 294 -11.13 -10.26 1.87
N GLN A 295 -11.92 -10.79 2.82
CA GLN A 295 -12.82 -11.93 2.60
C GLN A 295 -13.96 -11.63 1.63
N ALA A 296 -14.33 -10.36 1.48
CA ALA A 296 -15.39 -9.94 0.57
C ALA A 296 -14.95 -9.84 -0.90
N VAL A 297 -13.64 -9.90 -1.18
CA VAL A 297 -13.13 -9.85 -2.56
C VAL A 297 -13.56 -11.10 -3.31
N ASN A 298 -14.31 -10.91 -4.41
CA ASN A 298 -14.66 -12.00 -5.30
C ASN A 298 -13.46 -12.35 -6.20
N ILE A 299 -12.91 -13.54 -6.03
CA ILE A 299 -11.77 -14.05 -6.80
C ILE A 299 -12.29 -14.94 -7.91
N ARG A 300 -11.98 -14.58 -9.16
CA ARG A 300 -12.33 -15.40 -10.32
C ARG A 300 -11.35 -16.56 -10.48
N PRO A 301 -11.76 -17.69 -11.08
CA PRO A 301 -10.89 -18.81 -11.43
C PRO A 301 -9.49 -18.46 -11.95
N GLN A 302 -9.42 -17.49 -12.86
CA GLN A 302 -8.20 -17.01 -13.50
C GLN A 302 -7.39 -16.01 -12.65
N ASP A 303 -8.01 -15.42 -11.64
CA ASP A 303 -7.37 -14.45 -10.77
C ASP A 303 -6.44 -15.21 -9.83
N TYR A 304 -5.13 -14.95 -9.92
CA TYR A 304 -4.11 -15.63 -9.11
C TYR A 304 -3.96 -17.13 -9.38
N ASP A 305 -4.27 -17.60 -10.59
CA ASP A 305 -4.19 -19.04 -10.90
C ASP A 305 -2.75 -19.59 -10.96
N LYS A 306 -1.75 -18.75 -11.26
CA LYS A 306 -0.37 -19.21 -11.42
C LYS A 306 0.49 -18.99 -10.18
N VAL A 307 1.19 -20.03 -9.74
CA VAL A 307 2.14 -20.01 -8.63
C VAL A 307 3.49 -20.62 -9.03
N LYS A 308 4.58 -20.07 -8.52
CA LYS A 308 5.94 -20.47 -8.88
C LYS A 308 6.89 -20.51 -7.69
N ILE A 309 7.69 -21.57 -7.61
CA ILE A 309 8.83 -21.67 -6.70
C ILE A 309 9.99 -20.82 -7.24
N LEU A 310 10.58 -19.99 -6.38
CA LEU A 310 11.65 -19.07 -6.70
C LEU A 310 13.00 -19.68 -6.34
N GLY A 311 13.90 -19.70 -7.33
CA GLY A 311 15.25 -20.25 -7.21
C GLY A 311 15.35 -21.64 -7.83
N THR A 312 16.58 -22.13 -7.90
CA THR A 312 16.89 -23.44 -8.49
C THR A 312 17.07 -24.46 -7.37
N PHE A 313 16.48 -25.64 -7.53
CA PHE A 313 16.56 -26.72 -6.55
C PHE A 313 16.83 -28.05 -7.25
N ILE A 314 17.60 -28.92 -6.60
CA ILE A 314 17.70 -30.33 -6.96
C ILE A 314 16.87 -31.12 -5.97
N THR A 315 15.96 -31.96 -6.45
CA THR A 315 15.20 -32.89 -5.62
C THR A 315 15.81 -34.28 -5.67
N ASN A 316 16.05 -34.90 -4.52
CA ASN A 316 16.51 -36.28 -4.40
C ASN A 316 15.69 -37.03 -3.35
N GLN A 317 15.55 -38.35 -3.51
CA GLN A 317 15.01 -39.21 -2.47
C GLN A 317 16.12 -39.70 -1.56
N VAL A 318 15.92 -39.62 -0.25
CA VAL A 318 16.83 -40.12 0.78
C VAL A 318 16.03 -40.96 1.77
N LYS A 319 16.16 -42.29 1.65
CA LYS A 319 15.32 -43.26 2.39
C LYS A 319 13.84 -43.03 2.07
N ASP A 320 13.03 -42.81 3.11
CA ASP A 320 11.57 -42.65 3.04
C ASP A 320 11.14 -41.17 2.95
N THR A 321 12.08 -40.25 2.68
CA THR A 321 11.79 -38.82 2.51
C THR A 321 12.42 -38.27 1.24
N TYR A 322 11.85 -37.19 0.74
CA TYR A 322 12.40 -36.40 -0.36
C TYR A 322 13.06 -35.15 0.21
N ILE A 323 14.14 -34.71 -0.43
CA ILE A 323 14.82 -33.47 -0.06
C ILE A 323 14.93 -32.55 -1.28
N ALA A 324 14.61 -31.27 -1.09
CA ALA A 324 14.87 -30.21 -2.06
C ALA A 324 16.10 -29.42 -1.61
N ILE A 325 17.20 -29.55 -2.36
CA ILE A 325 18.48 -28.91 -2.08
C ILE A 325 18.57 -27.61 -2.89
N PRO A 326 18.67 -26.43 -2.25
CA PRO A 326 18.77 -25.15 -2.92
C PRO A 326 20.13 -25.00 -3.63
N LEU A 327 20.07 -24.41 -4.82
CA LEU A 327 21.23 -23.97 -5.59
C LEU A 327 21.30 -22.44 -5.64
N ASP A 328 22.47 -21.92 -6.02
CA ASP A 328 22.70 -20.49 -6.28
C ASP A 328 22.17 -19.56 -5.17
N GLU A 329 21.42 -18.53 -5.53
CA GLU A 329 20.85 -17.53 -4.62
C GLU A 329 19.85 -18.14 -3.61
N ALA A 330 19.25 -19.30 -3.92
CA ALA A 330 18.32 -19.96 -3.00
C ALA A 330 19.01 -20.45 -1.72
N LYS A 331 20.32 -20.72 -1.75
CA LYS A 331 21.11 -21.12 -0.58
C LYS A 331 21.12 -20.06 0.52
N GLN A 332 20.94 -18.79 0.17
CA GLN A 332 20.87 -17.70 1.14
C GLN A 332 19.54 -17.70 1.91
N LYS A 333 18.47 -18.25 1.31
CA LYS A 333 17.13 -18.28 1.89
C LYS A 333 16.83 -19.58 2.61
N VAL A 334 17.37 -20.69 2.12
CA VAL A 334 17.16 -22.04 2.63
C VAL A 334 18.51 -22.61 3.06
N PRO A 335 18.83 -22.62 4.36
CA PRO A 335 20.06 -23.24 4.84
C PRO A 335 19.89 -24.77 4.83
N GLY A 336 20.73 -25.48 4.07
CA GLY A 336 20.72 -26.94 4.00
C GLY A 336 19.79 -27.47 2.92
N TYR A 337 18.62 -27.99 3.30
CA TYR A 337 17.62 -28.56 2.39
C TYR A 337 16.22 -28.44 3.00
N ILE A 338 15.19 -28.61 2.17
CA ILE A 338 13.80 -28.75 2.62
C ILE A 338 13.47 -30.24 2.60
N GLU A 339 13.02 -30.77 3.73
CA GLU A 339 12.49 -32.13 3.79
C GLU A 339 11.03 -32.14 3.34
N LEU A 340 10.69 -33.10 2.47
CA LEU A 340 9.39 -33.28 1.86
C LEU A 340 8.94 -34.73 2.10
N ASN A 341 7.78 -34.91 2.72
CA ASN A 341 7.05 -36.18 2.70
C ASN A 341 6.38 -36.40 1.33
N ASP A 342 5.73 -37.54 1.12
CA ASP A 342 5.11 -37.90 -0.16
C ASP A 342 4.13 -36.82 -0.67
N SER A 343 3.26 -36.31 0.22
CA SER A 343 2.27 -35.28 -0.10
C SER A 343 2.91 -33.96 -0.52
N SER A 344 3.85 -33.46 0.28
CA SER A 344 4.56 -32.20 -0.01
C SER A 344 5.50 -32.33 -1.21
N TYR A 345 6.06 -33.51 -1.47
CA TYR A 345 6.86 -33.80 -2.66
C TYR A 345 6.01 -33.76 -3.94
N LEU A 346 4.79 -34.33 -3.89
CA LEU A 346 3.87 -34.25 -5.02
C LEU A 346 3.48 -32.79 -5.28
N LEU A 347 3.06 -32.03 -4.26
CA LEU A 347 2.73 -30.60 -4.42
C LEU A 347 3.91 -29.80 -4.97
N TRP A 348 5.12 -30.04 -4.45
CA TRP A 348 6.35 -29.42 -4.94
C TRP A 348 6.56 -29.67 -6.44
N THR A 349 6.38 -30.92 -6.87
CA THR A 349 6.52 -31.33 -8.27
C THR A 349 5.45 -30.69 -9.14
N LEU A 350 4.18 -30.76 -8.73
CA LEU A 350 3.05 -30.19 -9.47
C LEU A 350 3.18 -28.67 -9.64
N ILE A 351 3.69 -27.95 -8.64
CA ILE A 351 3.95 -26.50 -8.75
C ILE A 351 5.02 -26.21 -9.81
N GLN A 352 6.06 -27.03 -9.92
CA GLN A 352 7.11 -26.84 -10.93
C GLN A 352 6.67 -27.20 -12.34
N GLU A 353 5.83 -28.23 -12.49
CA GLU A 353 5.40 -28.74 -13.80
C GLU A 353 4.20 -28.00 -14.38
N LYS A 354 3.16 -27.79 -13.57
CA LYS A 354 1.87 -27.26 -14.03
C LYS A 354 1.76 -25.76 -13.78
N GLY A 355 2.15 -25.32 -12.59
CA GLY A 355 2.05 -23.92 -12.15
C GLY A 355 0.62 -23.36 -11.98
N SER A 356 -0.41 -23.96 -12.60
CA SER A 356 -1.83 -23.60 -12.40
C SER A 356 -2.40 -24.23 -11.13
N ILE A 357 -2.98 -23.42 -10.25
CA ILE A 357 -3.58 -23.85 -8.98
C ILE A 357 -4.71 -24.84 -9.22
N GLN A 358 -5.54 -24.60 -10.24
CA GLN A 358 -6.64 -25.53 -10.53
C GLN A 358 -6.14 -26.90 -10.97
N GLU A 359 -5.13 -26.94 -11.84
CA GLU A 359 -4.55 -28.20 -12.29
C GLU A 359 -3.79 -28.93 -11.18
N ILE A 360 -3.14 -28.17 -10.27
CA ILE A 360 -2.48 -28.73 -9.09
C ILE A 360 -3.51 -29.35 -8.15
N ILE A 361 -4.61 -28.65 -7.84
CA ILE A 361 -5.68 -29.15 -6.97
C ILE A 361 -6.29 -30.42 -7.58
N GLU A 362 -6.58 -30.42 -8.89
CA GLU A 362 -7.15 -31.57 -9.58
C GLU A 362 -6.21 -32.79 -9.50
N ALA A 363 -4.94 -32.63 -9.87
CA ALA A 363 -3.98 -33.72 -9.90
C ALA A 363 -3.67 -34.28 -8.49
N TYR A 364 -3.55 -33.39 -7.50
CA TYR A 364 -3.31 -33.79 -6.11
C TYR A 364 -4.52 -34.52 -5.51
N SER A 365 -5.74 -34.00 -5.74
CA SER A 365 -6.99 -34.64 -5.33
C SER A 365 -7.15 -36.05 -5.92
N GLN A 366 -6.87 -36.21 -7.21
CA GLN A 366 -6.93 -37.52 -7.87
C GLN A 366 -5.88 -38.50 -7.35
N THR A 367 -4.66 -38.03 -7.07
CA THR A 367 -3.56 -38.91 -6.64
C THR A 367 -3.76 -39.44 -5.22
N PHE A 368 -4.28 -38.61 -4.32
CA PHE A 368 -4.53 -38.99 -2.92
C PHE A 368 -5.96 -39.42 -2.62
N GLU A 369 -6.84 -39.46 -3.63
CA GLU A 369 -8.26 -39.80 -3.50
C GLU A 369 -9.01 -38.95 -2.44
N ILE A 370 -8.64 -37.68 -2.33
CA ILE A 370 -9.26 -36.72 -1.39
C ILE A 370 -10.16 -35.73 -2.12
N ASP A 371 -11.07 -35.07 -1.41
CA ASP A 371 -11.91 -34.03 -2.00
C ASP A 371 -11.11 -32.76 -2.35
N LYS A 372 -11.62 -31.99 -3.31
CA LYS A 372 -10.95 -30.78 -3.82
C LYS A 372 -10.83 -29.68 -2.76
N GLY A 373 -11.69 -29.67 -1.75
CA GLY A 373 -11.62 -28.73 -0.63
C GLY A 373 -10.41 -29.03 0.25
N GLN A 374 -10.20 -30.29 0.62
CA GLN A 374 -9.01 -30.73 1.34
C GLN A 374 -7.74 -30.54 0.51
N ALA A 375 -7.74 -30.91 -0.78
CA ALA A 375 -6.61 -30.69 -1.68
C ALA A 375 -6.21 -29.21 -1.79
N LYS A 376 -7.21 -28.32 -1.83
CA LYS A 376 -7.00 -26.87 -1.81
C LYS A 376 -6.34 -26.44 -0.49
N GLN A 377 -6.86 -26.88 0.64
CA GLN A 377 -6.31 -26.54 1.96
C GLN A 377 -4.84 -26.97 2.06
N ASP A 378 -4.53 -28.22 1.70
CA ASP A 378 -3.16 -28.75 1.72
C ASP A 378 -2.21 -27.93 0.84
N LEU A 379 -2.63 -27.58 -0.37
CA LEU A 379 -1.85 -26.73 -1.28
C LEU A 379 -1.55 -25.37 -0.64
N PHE A 380 -2.54 -24.70 -0.08
CA PHE A 380 -2.34 -23.37 0.51
C PHE A 380 -1.53 -23.41 1.80
N ASP A 381 -1.65 -24.46 2.62
CA ASP A 381 -0.78 -24.68 3.78
C ASP A 381 0.67 -24.90 3.35
N PHE A 382 0.88 -25.67 2.28
CA PHE A 382 2.21 -25.85 1.69
C PHE A 382 2.78 -24.54 1.11
N ILE A 383 1.97 -23.76 0.39
CA ILE A 383 2.37 -22.43 -0.09
C ILE A 383 2.73 -21.50 1.08
N ALA A 384 1.96 -21.50 2.17
CA ALA A 384 2.27 -20.72 3.36
C ALA A 384 3.62 -21.11 3.96
N TYR A 385 3.89 -22.42 4.06
CA TYR A 385 5.18 -22.95 4.51
C TYR A 385 6.33 -22.46 3.62
N LEU A 386 6.20 -22.55 2.29
CA LEU A 386 7.22 -22.06 1.35
C LEU A 386 7.42 -20.54 1.41
N ASP A 387 6.37 -19.74 1.70
CA ASP A 387 6.53 -18.29 1.91
C ASP A 387 7.27 -17.97 3.21
N THR A 388 7.34 -18.84 4.21
CA THR A 388 8.20 -18.58 5.40
C THR A 388 9.67 -18.41 4.99
N MET A 389 10.10 -19.13 3.95
CA MET A 389 11.44 -19.09 3.37
C MET A 389 11.58 -18.10 2.20
N LYS A 390 10.51 -17.40 1.81
CA LYS A 390 10.48 -16.42 0.69
C LYS A 390 10.89 -17.04 -0.66
N ILE A 391 10.49 -18.28 -0.90
CA ILE A 391 10.79 -19.06 -2.11
C ILE A 391 9.53 -19.41 -2.94
N ILE A 392 8.40 -18.76 -2.70
CA ILE A 392 7.18 -18.96 -3.49
C ILE A 392 6.60 -17.58 -3.86
N ARG A 393 5.97 -17.49 -5.02
CA ARG A 393 5.25 -16.29 -5.45
C ARG A 393 4.09 -16.65 -6.37
N PHE A 394 3.00 -15.89 -6.28
CA PHE A 394 1.99 -15.86 -7.33
C PHE A 394 2.50 -15.06 -8.53
N GLU A 395 2.10 -15.48 -9.73
CA GLU A 395 2.33 -14.73 -10.94
C GLU A 395 1.06 -13.95 -11.28
N CYS A 396 1.18 -12.62 -11.34
CA CYS A 396 0.13 -11.80 -11.93
C CYS A 396 0.05 -12.18 -13.41
N GLY A 397 -1.06 -12.80 -13.80
CA GLY A 397 -1.25 -13.28 -15.17
C GLY A 397 -1.06 -12.16 -16.19
N SER A 398 -0.21 -12.41 -17.18
CA SER A 398 -0.43 -11.88 -18.52
C SER A 398 -0.97 -13.03 -19.36
N ASN A 399 -2.23 -12.94 -19.78
CA ASN A 399 -2.57 -13.47 -21.09
C ASN A 399 -1.93 -12.49 -22.08
N SER A 400 -0.66 -12.73 -22.40
CA SER A 400 -0.14 -12.33 -23.69
C SER A 400 -0.67 -13.36 -24.67
N ASP A 401 -1.77 -13.03 -25.34
CA ASP A 401 -2.06 -13.59 -26.65
C ASP A 401 -0.92 -13.25 -27.62
#